data_AF-A0A837I1E3-F1
#
_entry.id   AF-A0A837I1E3-F1
#
_cell.length_a   1.000
_cell.length_b   1.000
_cell.length_c   1.000
_cell.angle_alpha   90.00
_cell.angle_beta   90.00
_cell.angle_gamma   90.00
#
_symmetry.space_group_name_H-M   'P 1'
#
loop_
_entity.id
_entity.type
_entity.pdbx_description
1 polymer ?
#
loop_
_entity_poly.entity_id
_entity_poly.type
_entity_poly.pdbx_seq_one_letter_code
_entity_poly.pdbx_strand_id
1 'polypeptide(L)'
;RNPANTIVATGNSGTNVPFTVKYDIETFFLYNNTVNLATSTVTSSCVSGTEWNGVRCIAGVSAIDGVCSATHYNCLPGISVDKVNGLNSWTWYCNGLNGGNRSPQCSESKNPGAIDGVCSVTHYNCSEGISNNNISGLNSWTWTCDGSGGGTNAACFEKYRIPTFIED
;
A
#
# COMPACT_ATOMS: atom_id res chain seq x y z
N ARG A 1 29.02 3.10 -26.30
CA ARG A 1 30.45 3.46 -26.36
C ARG A 1 30.78 4.03 -27.74
N ASN A 2 31.65 5.04 -27.82
CA ASN A 2 32.26 5.39 -29.11
C ASN A 2 33.30 4.31 -29.47
N PRO A 3 33.54 4.06 -30.76
CA PRO A 3 34.57 3.11 -31.16
C PRO A 3 35.93 3.50 -30.56
N ALA A 4 36.73 2.51 -30.20
CA ALA A 4 38.11 2.76 -29.79
C ALA A 4 38.84 3.57 -30.88
N ASN A 5 39.66 4.53 -30.47
CA ASN A 5 40.41 5.42 -31.38
C ASN A 5 39.56 6.40 -32.20
N THR A 6 38.38 6.80 -31.70
CA THR A 6 37.61 7.90 -32.32
C THR A 6 38.40 9.21 -32.19
N ILE A 7 38.79 9.80 -33.32
CA ILE A 7 39.45 11.10 -33.36
C ILE A 7 38.39 12.20 -33.23
N VAL A 8 38.43 12.96 -32.13
CA VAL A 8 37.48 14.04 -31.84
C VAL A 8 37.92 15.39 -32.40
N ALA A 9 39.23 15.57 -32.61
CA ALA A 9 39.85 16.78 -33.15
C ALA A 9 41.29 16.48 -33.60
N THR A 10 41.82 17.25 -34.56
CA THR A 10 43.23 17.20 -34.98
C THR A 10 43.78 18.62 -35.14
N GLY A 11 44.94 18.92 -34.55
CA GLY A 11 45.55 20.25 -34.65
C GLY A 11 44.69 21.36 -34.02
N ASN A 12 44.95 22.63 -34.39
CA ASN A 12 44.30 23.84 -33.87
C ASN A 12 42.81 23.92 -34.27
N SER A 13 41.99 22.98 -33.79
CA SER A 13 40.56 22.81 -34.11
C SER A 13 39.66 23.92 -33.52
N GLY A 14 40.27 25.01 -33.05
CA GLY A 14 39.62 26.09 -32.33
C GLY A 14 39.16 25.69 -30.93
N THR A 15 38.41 26.58 -30.30
CA THR A 15 37.68 26.33 -29.05
C THR A 15 36.26 25.84 -29.37
N ASN A 16 35.66 25.04 -28.49
CA ASN A 16 34.27 24.55 -28.59
C ASN A 16 33.97 23.54 -29.72
N VAL A 17 34.84 22.54 -29.94
CA VAL A 17 34.51 21.39 -30.82
C VAL A 17 33.36 20.58 -30.19
N PRO A 18 32.17 20.50 -30.82
CA PRO A 18 31.03 19.80 -30.24
C PRO A 18 31.26 18.28 -30.29
N PHE A 19 31.03 17.61 -29.17
CA PHE A 19 31.13 16.16 -29.07
C PHE A 19 30.00 15.61 -28.21
N THR A 20 29.34 14.54 -28.67
CA THR A 20 28.30 13.86 -27.91
C THR A 20 28.93 12.86 -26.94
N VAL A 21 28.89 13.19 -25.65
CA VAL A 21 29.24 12.27 -24.57
C VAL A 21 28.11 11.26 -24.39
N LYS A 22 28.45 9.97 -24.35
CA LYS A 22 27.50 8.90 -24.03
C LYS A 22 27.50 8.65 -22.52
N TYR A 23 26.38 8.20 -21.97
CA TYR A 23 26.29 7.78 -20.57
C TYR A 23 27.18 6.57 -20.27
N ASP A 24 27.87 6.46 -19.11
CA ASP A 24 27.97 7.42 -17.99
C ASP A 24 29.29 8.22 -17.98
N ILE A 25 30.34 7.67 -18.59
CA ILE A 25 31.71 8.18 -18.50
C ILE A 25 32.39 8.06 -19.86
N GLU A 26 33.15 9.08 -20.22
CA GLU A 26 34.02 9.05 -21.38
C GLU A 26 35.36 9.70 -21.03
N THR A 27 36.46 9.12 -21.53
CA THR A 27 37.81 9.63 -21.29
C THR A 27 38.42 10.09 -22.61
N PHE A 28 38.89 11.33 -22.62
CA PHE A 28 39.60 11.96 -23.72
C PHE A 28 41.10 11.94 -23.46
N PHE A 29 41.86 11.75 -24.53
CA PHE A 29 43.30 11.70 -24.53
C PHE A 29 43.85 12.71 -25.53
N LEU A 30 44.86 13.48 -25.11
CA LEU A 30 45.63 14.34 -25.98
C LEU A 30 46.93 13.62 -26.33
N TYR A 31 47.14 13.31 -27.61
CA TYR A 31 48.36 12.71 -28.10
C TYR A 31 49.17 13.69 -28.95
N ASN A 32 50.49 13.65 -28.81
CA ASN A 32 51.43 14.23 -29.75
C ASN A 32 52.44 13.15 -30.17
N ASN A 33 52.48 12.81 -31.46
CA ASN A 33 53.38 11.78 -31.99
C ASN A 33 53.36 10.47 -31.17
N THR A 34 52.17 9.94 -30.87
CA THR A 34 51.92 8.73 -30.05
C THR A 34 52.21 8.85 -28.55
N VAL A 35 52.73 9.98 -28.08
CA VAL A 35 52.92 10.26 -26.65
C VAL A 35 51.64 10.88 -26.07
N ASN A 36 51.09 10.28 -25.01
CA ASN A 36 49.97 10.86 -24.26
C ASN A 36 50.48 12.07 -23.44
N LEU A 37 49.95 13.25 -23.73
CA LEU A 37 50.31 14.49 -23.04
C LEU A 37 49.31 14.88 -21.95
N ALA A 38 48.04 14.53 -22.12
CA ALA A 38 46.99 14.87 -21.15
C ALA A 38 45.81 13.91 -21.26
N THR A 39 45.12 13.71 -20.15
CA THR A 39 43.92 12.89 -20.06
C THR A 39 42.86 13.66 -19.29
N SER A 40 41.64 13.64 -19.80
CA SER A 40 40.49 14.26 -19.16
C SER A 40 39.31 13.32 -19.20
N THR A 41 38.64 13.15 -18.07
CA THR A 41 37.47 12.28 -17.97
C THR A 41 36.25 13.13 -17.70
N VAL A 42 35.19 12.91 -18.47
CA VAL A 42 33.90 13.55 -18.28
C VAL A 42 32.89 12.50 -17.84
N THR A 43 31.98 12.90 -16.96
CA THR A 43 30.86 12.09 -16.51
C THR A 43 29.55 12.75 -16.90
N SER A 44 28.57 11.94 -17.23
CA SER A 44 27.17 12.33 -17.41
C SER A 44 26.33 11.52 -16.44
N SER A 45 25.42 12.18 -15.73
CA SER A 45 24.54 11.58 -14.73
C SER A 45 23.09 11.99 -14.99
N CYS A 46 22.17 11.15 -14.52
CA CYS A 46 20.77 11.53 -14.48
C CYS A 46 20.51 12.49 -13.32
N VAL A 47 19.55 13.41 -13.49
CA VAL A 47 19.14 14.33 -12.42
C VAL A 47 18.48 13.53 -11.28
N SER A 48 18.47 14.08 -10.07
CA SER A 48 17.88 13.42 -8.91
C SER A 48 16.43 12.96 -9.20
N GLY A 49 16.10 11.73 -8.79
CA GLY A 49 14.81 11.11 -9.05
C GLY A 49 14.63 10.56 -10.47
N THR A 50 15.69 10.50 -11.28
CA THR A 50 15.67 9.86 -12.60
C THR A 50 16.75 8.79 -12.74
N GLU A 51 16.47 7.76 -13.52
CA GLU A 51 17.38 6.64 -13.78
C GLU A 51 17.64 6.47 -15.27
N TRP A 52 18.86 6.05 -15.64
CA TRP A 52 19.22 5.82 -17.03
C TRP A 52 18.65 4.49 -17.52
N ASN A 53 17.77 4.52 -18.52
CA ASN A 53 17.16 3.31 -19.07
C ASN A 53 17.91 2.69 -20.27
N GLY A 54 19.13 3.18 -20.57
CA GLY A 54 19.89 2.79 -21.75
C GLY A 54 19.83 3.79 -22.91
N VAL A 55 18.82 4.67 -22.96
CA VAL A 55 18.63 5.66 -24.04
C VAL A 55 18.44 7.07 -23.52
N ARG A 56 17.73 7.25 -22.40
CA ARG A 56 17.51 8.54 -21.75
C ARG A 56 17.33 8.37 -20.24
N CYS A 57 17.48 9.46 -19.51
CA CYS A 57 17.01 9.51 -18.12
C CYS A 57 15.47 9.47 -18.12
N ILE A 58 14.91 8.55 -17.35
CA ILE A 58 13.47 8.42 -17.12
C ILE A 58 13.18 8.69 -15.64
N ALA A 59 11.95 9.08 -15.32
CA ALA A 59 11.53 9.15 -13.92
C ALA A 59 11.84 7.82 -13.22
N GLY A 60 12.61 7.89 -12.14
CA GLY A 60 12.86 6.75 -11.28
C GLY A 60 11.54 6.34 -10.66
N VAL A 61 11.22 5.06 -10.72
CA VAL A 61 10.06 4.54 -10.02
C VAL A 61 10.42 4.49 -8.54
N SER A 62 9.84 5.36 -7.73
CA SER A 62 10.12 5.37 -6.30
C SER A 62 9.79 4.00 -5.70
N ALA A 63 10.62 3.58 -4.74
CA ALA A 63 10.34 2.42 -3.92
C ALA A 63 9.01 2.65 -3.18
N ILE A 64 8.11 1.67 -3.25
CA ILE A 64 6.81 1.70 -2.59
C ILE A 64 6.78 0.53 -1.63
N ASP A 65 6.78 0.79 -0.33
CA ASP A 65 6.67 -0.24 0.69
C ASP A 65 5.34 -0.99 0.58
N GLY A 66 5.36 -2.30 0.83
CA GLY A 66 4.16 -3.11 0.84
C GLY A 66 3.29 -2.79 2.04
N VAL A 67 1.97 -2.74 1.85
CA VAL A 67 1.00 -2.42 2.91
C VAL A 67 -0.12 -3.45 2.92
N CYS A 68 -0.49 -3.89 4.12
CA CYS A 68 -1.60 -4.82 4.34
C CYS A 68 -2.93 -4.19 3.91
N SER A 69 -3.75 -4.96 3.19
CA SER A 69 -5.16 -4.63 2.99
C SER A 69 -6.04 -5.20 4.11
N ALA A 70 -7.28 -4.73 4.23
CA ALA A 70 -8.27 -5.29 5.15
C ALA A 70 -8.75 -6.69 4.72
N THR A 71 -8.75 -6.98 3.42
CA THR A 71 -9.17 -8.27 2.86
C THR A 71 -7.99 -9.23 2.79
N HIS A 72 -8.21 -10.49 3.18
CA HIS A 72 -7.19 -11.53 3.24
C HIS A 72 -6.47 -11.66 1.90
N TYR A 73 -5.15 -11.81 1.98
CA TYR A 73 -4.26 -12.02 0.84
C TYR A 73 -4.22 -10.88 -0.17
N ASN A 74 -4.70 -9.70 0.20
CA ASN A 74 -4.63 -8.51 -0.62
C ASN A 74 -3.64 -7.50 -0.01
N CYS A 75 -3.07 -6.67 -0.89
CA CYS A 75 -2.12 -5.62 -0.54
C CYS A 75 -2.56 -4.34 -1.22
N LEU A 76 -2.36 -3.20 -0.56
CA LEU A 76 -2.68 -1.90 -1.12
C LEU A 76 -1.75 -0.82 -0.56
N PRO A 77 -0.56 -0.57 -1.16
CA PRO A 77 0.04 -1.21 -2.35
C PRO A 77 0.86 -2.48 -2.05
N GLY A 78 1.28 -3.20 -3.10
CA GLY A 78 2.24 -4.31 -3.02
C GLY A 78 1.76 -5.63 -3.62
N ILE A 79 2.58 -6.67 -3.45
CA ILE A 79 2.30 -8.04 -3.93
C ILE A 79 2.16 -8.97 -2.73
N SER A 80 1.03 -9.68 -2.63
CA SER A 80 0.78 -10.62 -1.53
C SER A 80 1.59 -11.90 -1.68
N VAL A 81 2.27 -12.29 -0.60
CA VAL A 81 3.14 -13.46 -0.50
C VAL A 81 2.94 -14.20 0.83
N ASP A 82 3.48 -15.41 0.93
CA ASP A 82 3.51 -16.25 2.14
C ASP A 82 2.13 -16.40 2.81
N LYS A 83 1.14 -16.76 1.98
CA LYS A 83 -0.26 -16.88 2.37
C LYS A 83 -0.47 -18.13 3.21
N VAL A 84 -0.98 -17.96 4.42
CA VAL A 84 -1.34 -19.06 5.32
C VAL A 84 -2.83 -19.00 5.61
N ASN A 85 -3.48 -20.15 5.49
CA ASN A 85 -4.88 -20.35 5.82
C ASN A 85 -4.97 -21.07 7.17
N GLY A 86 -4.90 -20.32 8.26
CA GLY A 86 -4.93 -20.86 9.62
C GLY A 86 -6.35 -21.28 10.05
N LEU A 87 -6.49 -21.86 11.24
CA LEU A 87 -7.80 -22.29 11.74
C LEU A 87 -8.77 -21.13 11.99
N ASN A 88 -8.27 -20.03 12.57
CA ASN A 88 -9.08 -18.89 13.01
C ASN A 88 -8.76 -17.59 12.25
N SER A 89 -7.73 -17.59 11.41
CA SER A 89 -7.29 -16.40 10.69
C SER A 89 -6.57 -16.75 9.39
N TRP A 90 -6.54 -15.79 8.48
CA TRP A 90 -5.66 -15.76 7.32
C TRP A 90 -4.48 -14.84 7.63
N THR A 91 -3.26 -15.26 7.31
CA THR A 91 -2.07 -14.41 7.42
C THR A 91 -1.31 -14.35 6.11
N TRP A 92 -0.67 -13.22 5.84
CA TRP A 92 0.15 -13.00 4.64
C TRP A 92 1.13 -11.87 4.87
N TYR A 93 1.98 -11.59 3.89
CA TYR A 93 2.79 -10.39 3.84
C TYR A 93 2.62 -9.70 2.49
N CYS A 94 3.01 -8.44 2.42
CA CYS A 94 3.01 -7.63 1.21
C CYS A 94 4.43 -7.20 0.88
N ASN A 95 4.99 -7.71 -0.21
CA ASN A 95 6.25 -7.20 -0.74
C ASN A 95 6.01 -5.83 -1.41
N GLY A 96 6.92 -4.90 -1.17
CA GLY A 96 6.92 -3.60 -1.84
C GLY A 96 7.23 -3.70 -3.33
N LEU A 97 6.95 -2.61 -4.05
CA LEU A 97 7.26 -2.46 -5.47
C LEU A 97 8.54 -1.63 -5.63
N ASN A 98 9.27 -1.84 -6.72
CA ASN A 98 10.48 -1.07 -7.09
C ASN A 98 11.56 -1.04 -5.98
N GLY A 99 11.76 -2.17 -5.29
CA GLY A 99 12.72 -2.25 -4.18
C GLY A 99 12.20 -1.73 -2.83
N GLY A 100 10.90 -1.43 -2.72
CA GLY A 100 10.25 -1.11 -1.45
C GLY A 100 10.30 -2.26 -0.44
N ASN A 101 10.19 -1.90 0.83
CA ASN A 101 10.26 -2.85 1.93
C ASN A 101 9.04 -3.78 1.96
N ARG A 102 9.22 -4.93 2.62
CA ARG A 102 8.14 -5.86 2.92
C ARG A 102 7.35 -5.36 4.14
N SER A 103 6.02 -5.53 4.11
CA SER A 103 5.15 -5.21 5.24
C SER A 103 5.47 -6.08 6.47
N PRO A 104 5.01 -5.68 7.67
CA PRO A 104 4.79 -6.61 8.78
C PRO A 104 3.81 -7.73 8.39
N GLN A 105 3.70 -8.77 9.23
CA GLN A 105 2.74 -9.85 8.99
C GLN A 105 1.30 -9.29 9.05
N CYS A 106 0.60 -9.41 7.93
CA CYS A 106 -0.82 -9.09 7.81
C CYS A 106 -1.68 -10.23 8.35
N SER A 107 -2.84 -9.90 8.89
CA SER A 107 -3.80 -10.89 9.39
C SER A 107 -5.24 -10.42 9.27
N GLU A 108 -6.14 -11.34 8.92
CA GLU A 108 -7.59 -11.17 8.99
C GLU A 108 -8.18 -12.37 9.75
N SER A 109 -9.06 -12.12 10.72
CA SER A 109 -9.74 -13.18 11.47
C SER A 109 -10.87 -13.80 10.62
N LYS A 110 -10.95 -15.13 10.59
CA LYS A 110 -12.02 -15.87 9.87
C LYS A 110 -13.41 -15.67 10.44
N ASN A 111 -13.44 -15.35 11.71
CA ASN A 111 -14.63 -15.02 12.46
C ASN A 111 -14.17 -13.87 13.37
N PRO A 112 -14.84 -12.70 13.39
CA PRO A 112 -14.86 -11.98 14.66
C PRO A 112 -15.39 -13.02 15.67
N GLY A 113 -14.81 -13.16 16.86
CA GLY A 113 -15.29 -14.17 17.81
C GLY A 113 -16.81 -14.11 18.01
N ALA A 114 -17.40 -15.11 18.65
CA ALA A 114 -18.81 -15.09 19.01
C ALA A 114 -19.21 -13.71 19.61
N ILE A 115 -20.07 -12.96 18.91
CA ILE A 115 -20.65 -11.70 19.40
C ILE A 115 -22.01 -12.08 19.95
N ASP A 116 -22.16 -12.02 21.28
CA ASP A 116 -23.46 -12.16 21.93
C ASP A 116 -24.33 -10.94 21.61
N GLY A 117 -25.60 -11.17 21.28
CA GLY A 117 -26.57 -10.10 21.12
C GLY A 117 -26.84 -9.41 22.46
N VAL A 118 -26.91 -8.07 22.45
CA VAL A 118 -27.17 -7.28 23.66
C VAL A 118 -28.28 -6.26 23.41
N CYS A 119 -29.25 -6.23 24.31
CA CYS A 119 -30.38 -5.32 24.24
C CYS A 119 -29.93 -3.86 24.36
N SER A 120 -30.52 -2.99 23.54
CA SER A 120 -30.49 -1.54 23.78
C SER A 120 -31.65 -1.13 24.71
N VAL A 121 -31.56 0.09 25.24
CA VAL A 121 -32.66 0.71 26.01
C VAL A 121 -33.80 1.21 25.11
N THR A 122 -33.53 1.44 23.83
CA THR A 122 -34.54 1.88 22.84
C THR A 122 -35.10 0.67 22.11
N HIS A 123 -36.43 0.59 21.97
CA HIS A 123 -37.10 -0.48 21.25
C HIS A 123 -36.51 -0.69 19.86
N TYR A 124 -36.41 -1.96 19.47
CA TYR A 124 -35.93 -2.39 18.15
C TYR A 124 -34.47 -2.02 17.85
N ASN A 125 -33.70 -1.69 18.88
CA ASN A 125 -32.26 -1.44 18.75
C ASN A 125 -31.48 -2.46 19.58
N CYS A 126 -30.29 -2.78 19.11
CA CYS A 126 -29.32 -3.62 19.80
C CYS A 126 -28.06 -2.81 20.06
N SER A 127 -27.45 -2.98 21.23
CA SER A 127 -26.14 -2.39 21.53
C SER A 127 -25.02 -3.23 20.91
N GLU A 128 -25.22 -4.55 20.83
CA GLU A 128 -24.40 -5.50 20.08
C GLU A 128 -25.32 -6.49 19.36
N GLY A 129 -24.90 -6.95 18.18
CA GLY A 129 -25.69 -7.85 17.34
C GLY A 129 -26.73 -7.13 16.46
N ILE A 130 -27.60 -7.93 15.85
CA ILE A 130 -28.57 -7.44 14.85
C ILE A 130 -29.99 -7.52 15.42
N SER A 131 -30.77 -6.44 15.31
CA SER A 131 -32.16 -6.44 15.76
C SER A 131 -33.06 -7.19 14.78
N ASN A 132 -33.85 -8.12 15.30
CA ASN A 132 -34.75 -8.97 14.55
C ASN A 132 -36.00 -9.36 15.37
N ASN A 133 -36.99 -9.99 14.73
CA ASN A 133 -38.25 -10.42 15.35
C ASN A 133 -38.97 -9.30 16.12
N ASN A 134 -39.05 -8.13 15.48
CA ASN A 134 -39.62 -6.92 16.08
C ASN A 134 -41.14 -7.05 16.16
N ILE A 135 -41.66 -7.13 17.39
CA ILE A 135 -43.09 -7.28 17.65
C ILE A 135 -43.57 -6.09 18.47
N SER A 136 -44.72 -5.54 18.10
CA SER A 136 -45.43 -4.50 18.86
C SER A 136 -46.58 -5.18 19.58
N GLY A 137 -46.46 -5.34 20.90
CA GLY A 137 -47.43 -6.02 21.74
C GLY A 137 -48.56 -5.10 22.23
N LEU A 138 -49.29 -5.56 23.26
CA LEU A 138 -50.37 -4.77 23.86
C LEU A 138 -49.85 -3.75 24.90
N ASN A 139 -48.70 -4.00 25.52
CA ASN A 139 -48.14 -3.15 26.58
C ASN A 139 -46.62 -2.97 26.49
N SER A 140 -45.98 -3.54 25.48
CA SER A 140 -44.53 -3.48 25.27
C SER A 140 -44.16 -3.76 23.82
N TRP A 141 -43.00 -3.23 23.43
CA TRP A 141 -42.26 -3.67 22.25
C TRP A 141 -41.33 -4.82 22.65
N THR A 142 -41.25 -5.87 21.84
CA THR A 142 -40.29 -6.97 22.02
C THR A 142 -39.47 -7.16 20.76
N TRP A 143 -38.21 -7.54 20.92
CA TRP A 143 -37.31 -7.87 19.82
C TRP A 143 -36.24 -8.86 20.27
N THR A 144 -35.58 -9.48 19.31
CA THR A 144 -34.39 -10.31 19.56
C THR A 144 -33.17 -9.57 19.04
N CYS A 145 -32.10 -9.53 19.84
CA CYS A 145 -30.78 -9.17 19.35
C CYS A 145 -30.04 -10.46 19.01
N ASP A 146 -29.93 -10.73 17.72
CA ASP A 146 -29.27 -11.92 17.19
C ASP A 146 -27.75 -11.73 17.27
N GLY A 147 -27.08 -12.65 17.96
CA GLY A 147 -25.62 -12.72 18.02
C GLY A 147 -25.05 -13.19 16.67
N SER A 148 -23.75 -12.97 16.45
CA SER A 148 -23.06 -13.43 15.24
C SER A 148 -21.83 -14.26 15.57
N GLY A 149 -21.33 -15.02 14.59
CA GLY A 149 -20.10 -15.81 14.75
C GLY A 149 -20.18 -16.94 15.80
N GLY A 150 -21.38 -17.39 16.16
CA GLY A 150 -21.61 -18.41 17.21
C GLY A 150 -21.96 -17.84 18.59
N GLY A 151 -22.16 -16.52 18.70
CA GLY A 151 -22.69 -15.88 19.90
C GLY A 151 -24.16 -16.19 20.15
N THR A 152 -24.59 -15.93 21.39
CA THR A 152 -25.95 -16.14 21.87
C THR A 152 -26.89 -14.99 21.47
N ASN A 153 -28.19 -15.27 21.42
CA ASN A 153 -29.21 -14.26 21.15
C ASN A 153 -29.79 -13.73 22.46
N ALA A 154 -30.08 -12.42 22.53
CA ALA A 154 -30.76 -11.81 23.66
C ALA A 154 -32.22 -11.48 23.32
N ALA A 155 -33.15 -11.86 24.21
CA ALA A 155 -34.55 -11.47 24.12
C ALA A 155 -34.77 -10.15 24.86
N CYS A 156 -35.27 -9.14 24.15
CA CYS A 156 -35.36 -7.77 24.61
C CYS A 156 -36.81 -7.27 24.66
N PHE A 157 -37.10 -6.36 25.59
CA PHE A 157 -38.39 -5.71 25.67
C PHE A 157 -38.30 -4.28 26.22
N GLU A 158 -39.20 -3.42 25.78
CA GLU A 158 -39.41 -2.07 26.31
C GLU A 158 -40.92 -1.90 26.57
N LYS A 159 -41.31 -1.51 27.78
CA LYS A 159 -42.73 -1.26 28.11
C LYS A 159 -43.21 0.06 27.52
N TYR A 160 -44.46 0.09 27.07
CA TYR A 160 -45.11 1.34 26.69
C TYR A 160 -45.14 2.26 27.91
N ARG A 161 -44.69 3.49 27.73
CA ARG A 161 -44.89 4.52 28.76
C ARG A 161 -46.37 4.85 28.78
N ILE A 162 -47.05 4.40 29.83
CA ILE A 162 -48.40 4.88 30.13
C ILE A 162 -48.24 6.32 30.62
N PRO A 163 -48.81 7.32 29.94
CA PRO A 163 -48.86 8.66 30.49
C PRO A 163 -49.67 8.59 31.78
N THR A 164 -49.03 8.90 32.91
CA THR A 164 -49.77 9.17 34.15
C THR A 164 -50.48 10.51 33.97
N PHE A 165 -51.76 10.47 33.63
CA PHE A 165 -52.63 11.63 33.81
C PHE A 165 -52.81 11.82 35.33
N ILE A 166 -52.14 12.82 35.89
CA ILE A 166 -52.50 13.36 37.21
C ILE A 166 -53.58 14.39 36.92
N GLU A 167 -54.82 14.09 37.28
CA GLU A 167 -55.83 15.13 37.45
C GLU A 167 -55.59 15.78 38.82
N ASP A 168 -55.32 17.08 38.82
CA ASP A 168 -55.31 17.95 40.01
C ASP A 168 -56.75 18.25 40.47
#